data_AF-A0A8J7LCE4-F1
#
_entry.id   AF-A0A8J7LCE4-F1
#
_cell.length_a   1.000
_cell.length_b   1.000
_cell.length_c   1.000
_cell.angle_alpha   90.00
_cell.angle_beta   90.00
_cell.angle_gamma   90.00
#
_symmetry.space_group_name_H-M   'P 1'
#
loop_
_entity.id
_entity.type
_entity.pdbx_description
1 polymer ?
#
loop_
_entity_poly.entity_id
_entity_poly.type
_entity_poly.pdbx_seq_one_letter_code
_entity_poly.pdbx_strand_id
1 'polypeptide(L)'
;MNEYRYLRLCVMWQYQAQVEAIVDKLHDRHKLALIEGDKELAYVLEIERDITHQKLYADRLRLEEIIRWLEFDADLRKIGETYPSAMEGLIA
;
A
#
# COMPACT_ATOMS: atom_id res chain seq x y z
N MET A 1 1.01 -0.10 -23.01
CA MET A 1 0.76 -0.12 -21.55
C MET A 1 -0.31 -1.18 -21.32
N ASN A 2 -0.06 -2.23 -20.52
CA ASN A 2 -1.10 -3.24 -20.21
C ASN A 2 -1.96 -2.76 -19.04
N GLU A 3 -3.14 -3.38 -18.86
CA GLU A 3 -4.10 -3.02 -17.82
C GLU A 3 -3.49 -3.14 -16.40
N TYR A 4 -2.66 -4.15 -16.14
CA TYR A 4 -2.01 -4.35 -14.84
C TYR A 4 -1.02 -3.23 -14.50
N ARG A 5 -0.30 -2.70 -15.51
CA ARG A 5 0.58 -1.54 -15.33
C ARG A 5 -0.23 -0.28 -15.03
N TYR A 6 -1.39 -0.11 -15.65
CA TYR A 6 -2.31 0.98 -15.31
C TYR A 6 -2.83 0.85 -13.88
N LEU A 7 -3.26 -0.35 -13.46
CA LEU A 7 -3.71 -0.60 -12.08
C LEU A 7 -2.63 -0.30 -11.05
N ARG A 8 -1.37 -0.71 -11.30
CA ARG A 8 -0.23 -0.38 -10.41
C ARG A 8 0.00 1.12 -10.30
N LEU A 9 -0.14 1.87 -11.39
CA LEU A 9 -0.06 3.34 -11.35
C LEU A 9 -1.17 3.94 -10.48
N CYS A 10 -2.41 3.46 -10.62
CA CYS A 10 -3.53 3.91 -9.79
C CYS A 10 -3.27 3.65 -8.29
N VAL A 11 -2.77 2.46 -7.93
CA VAL A 11 -2.40 2.11 -6.54
C VAL A 11 -1.33 3.06 -6.01
N MET A 12 -0.30 3.37 -6.82
CA MET A 12 0.76 4.30 -6.43
C MET A 12 0.23 5.73 -6.21
N TRP A 13 -0.62 6.23 -7.11
CA TRP A 13 -1.21 7.55 -6.98
C TRP A 13 -2.13 7.65 -5.78
N GLN A 14 -2.96 6.63 -5.53
CA GLN A 14 -3.80 6.58 -4.34
C GLN A 14 -2.96 6.61 -3.06
N TYR A 15 -1.93 5.77 -2.98
CA TYR A 15 -1.02 5.73 -1.83
C TYR A 15 -0.36 7.09 -1.60
N GLN A 16 0.17 7.72 -2.66
CA GLN A 16 0.80 9.04 -2.55
C GLN A 16 -0.19 10.10 -2.06
N ALA A 17 -1.40 10.15 -2.63
CA ALA A 17 -2.42 11.09 -2.20
C ALA A 17 -2.81 10.90 -0.72
N GLN A 18 -2.85 9.65 -0.23
CA GLN A 18 -3.13 9.36 1.18
C GLN A 18 -1.98 9.79 2.10
N VAL A 19 -0.72 9.60 1.68
CA VAL A 19 0.45 10.08 2.43
C VAL A 19 0.42 11.60 2.55
N GLU A 20 0.21 12.31 1.44
CA GLU A 20 0.14 13.78 1.42
C GLU A 20 -1.04 14.32 2.26
N ALA A 21 -2.19 13.66 2.20
CA ALA A 21 -3.39 14.11 2.92
C ALA A 21 -3.33 13.85 4.43
N ILE A 22 -2.65 12.79 4.87
CA ILE A 22 -2.73 12.31 6.25
C ILE A 22 -1.36 12.37 6.94
N VAL A 23 -0.37 11.67 6.39
CA VAL A 23 0.95 11.50 7.01
C VAL A 23 1.69 12.84 7.08
N ASP A 24 1.68 13.61 5.99
CA ASP A 24 2.34 14.92 5.95
C ASP A 24 1.67 15.90 6.91
N LYS A 25 0.35 15.84 7.08
CA LYS A 25 -0.38 16.66 8.06
C LYS A 25 -0.02 16.30 9.51
N LEU A 26 0.13 15.02 9.82
CA LEU A 26 0.63 14.59 11.13
C LEU A 26 2.07 15.07 11.35
N HIS A 27 2.90 15.00 10.31
CA HIS A 27 4.29 15.46 10.39
C HIS A 27 4.41 16.97 10.61
N ASP A 28 3.57 17.78 9.95
CA ASP A 28 3.52 19.24 10.17
C ASP A 28 3.09 19.57 11.59
N ARG A 29 2.05 18.91 12.12
CA ARG A 29 1.62 19.07 13.52
C ARG A 29 2.71 18.67 14.51
N HIS A 30 3.42 17.58 14.23
CA HIS A 30 4.56 17.14 15.04
C HIS A 30 5.65 18.21 15.12
N LYS A 31 6.01 18.84 13.98
CA LYS A 31 6.99 19.93 13.96
C LYS A 31 6.54 21.13 14.79
N LEU A 32 5.26 21.50 14.71
CA LEU A 32 4.70 22.59 15.51
C LEU A 32 4.80 22.29 17.00
N ALA A 33 4.41 21.08 17.43
CA ALA A 33 4.53 20.66 18.84
C ALA A 33 5.98 20.74 19.35
N LEU A 34 6.96 20.35 18.53
CA LEU A 34 8.39 20.49 18.87
C LEU A 34 8.81 21.95 19.03
N ILE A 35 8.35 22.85 18.16
CA ILE A 35 8.65 24.30 18.23
C ILE A 35 8.04 24.92 19.49
N GLU A 36 6.83 24.50 19.85
CA GLU A 36 6.12 24.97 21.05
C GLU A 36 6.67 24.37 22.35
N GLY A 37 7.54 23.36 22.25
CA GLY A 37 8.14 22.66 23.39
C GLY A 37 7.22 21.60 24.01
N ASP A 38 6.09 21.29 23.39
CA ASP A 38 5.18 20.24 23.80
C ASP A 38 5.70 18.87 23.35
N LYS A 39 6.61 18.32 24.17
CA LYS A 39 7.27 17.04 23.90
C LYS A 39 6.32 15.84 23.97
N GLU A 40 5.28 15.92 24.80
CA GLU A 40 4.32 14.83 24.95
C GLU A 40 3.46 14.71 23.69
N LEU A 41 2.90 15.83 23.23
CA LEU A 41 2.14 15.87 21.98
C LEU A 41 3.01 15.48 20.78
N ALA A 42 4.26 15.96 20.72
CA ALA A 42 5.18 15.57 19.66
C ALA A 42 5.37 14.04 19.61
N TYR A 43 5.64 13.40 20.76
CA TYR A 43 5.81 11.95 20.82
C TYR A 43 4.57 11.18 20.36
N VAL A 44 3.36 11.61 20.77
CA VAL A 44 2.11 10.99 20.34
C VAL A 44 1.92 11.11 18.83
N LEU A 45 2.18 12.31 18.27
CA LEU A 45 2.04 12.55 16.82
C LEU A 45 3.06 11.77 15.99
N GLU A 46 4.27 11.58 16.49
CA GLU A 46 5.29 10.73 15.85
C GLU A 46 4.82 9.28 15.73
N ILE A 47 4.35 8.70 16.84
CA ILE A 47 3.81 7.33 16.85
C ILE A 47 2.62 7.21 15.90
N GLU A 48 1.68 8.16 15.97
CA GLU A 48 0.49 8.15 15.12
C GLU A 48 0.85 8.25 13.64
N ARG A 49 1.80 9.12 13.27
CA ARG A 49 2.33 9.23 11.92
C ARG A 49 2.90 7.91 11.43
N ASP A 50 3.76 7.27 12.23
CA ASP A 50 4.48 6.07 11.84
C ASP A 50 3.53 4.87 11.67
N ILE A 51 2.60 4.68 12.62
CA ILE A 51 1.55 3.65 12.52
C ILE A 51 0.70 3.88 11.27
N THR A 52 0.30 5.13 11.01
CA THR A 52 -0.53 5.47 9.86
C THR A 52 0.21 5.20 8.55
N HIS A 53 1.47 5.61 8.46
CA HIS A 53 2.29 5.38 7.27
C HIS A 53 2.51 3.88 6.99
N GLN A 54 2.78 3.09 8.04
CA GLN A 54 2.90 1.64 7.92
C GLN A 54 1.61 0.97 7.44
N LYS A 55 0.45 1.39 7.94
CA LYS A 55 -0.85 0.87 7.48
C LYS A 55 -1.08 1.16 6.00
N LEU A 56 -0.88 2.41 5.57
CA LEU A 56 -1.02 2.79 4.16
C LEU A 56 -0.05 2.02 3.27
N TYR A 57 1.17 1.77 3.75
CA TYR A 57 2.16 0.99 3.01
C TYR A 57 1.76 -0.49 2.90
N ALA A 58 1.22 -1.08 3.96
CA ALA A 58 0.70 -2.45 3.95
C ALA A 58 -0.48 -2.60 2.97
N ASP A 59 -1.40 -1.65 2.97
CA ASP A 59 -2.54 -1.62 2.02
C ASP A 59 -2.06 -1.54 0.57
N ARG A 60 -1.06 -0.69 0.29
CA ARG A 60 -0.41 -0.61 -1.03
C ARG A 60 0.17 -1.96 -1.46
N LEU A 61 0.92 -2.64 -0.57
CA LEU A 61 1.51 -3.94 -0.86
C LEU A 61 0.44 -5.02 -1.13
N ARG A 62 -0.65 -4.99 -0.36
CA ARG A 62 -1.77 -5.91 -0.53
C ARG A 62 -2.43 -5.74 -1.89
N LEU A 63 -2.64 -4.49 -2.34
CA LEU A 63 -3.18 -4.20 -3.66
C LEU A 63 -2.22 -4.63 -4.79
N GLU A 64 -0.92 -4.40 -4.64
CA GLU A 64 0.08 -4.87 -5.60
C GLU A 64 0.13 -6.41 -5.70
N GLU A 65 -0.05 -7.12 -4.59
CA GLU A 65 -0.18 -8.58 -4.56
C GLU A 65 -1.41 -9.06 -5.34
N ILE A 66 -2.57 -8.45 -5.11
CA ILE A 66 -3.80 -8.78 -5.86
C ILE A 66 -3.56 -8.59 -7.37
N ILE A 67 -2.92 -7.50 -7.78
CA ILE A 67 -2.62 -7.27 -9.20
C ILE A 67 -1.68 -8.36 -9.75
N ARG A 68 -0.66 -8.78 -8.98
CA ARG A 68 0.22 -9.89 -9.39
C ARG A 68 -0.56 -11.20 -9.58
N TRP A 69 -1.52 -11.49 -8.71
CA TRP A 69 -2.36 -12.69 -8.85
C TRP A 69 -3.25 -12.61 -10.09
N LEU A 70 -3.84 -11.45 -10.38
CA LEU A 70 -4.64 -11.24 -11.58
C LEU A 70 -3.82 -11.40 -12.87
N GLU A 71 -2.61 -10.84 -12.89
CA GLU A 71 -1.70 -10.96 -14.03
C GLU A 71 -1.29 -12.41 -14.26
N PHE A 72 -0.97 -13.14 -13.19
CA PHE A 72 -0.61 -14.55 -13.29
C PHE A 72 -1.79 -15.45 -13.71
N ASP A 73 -3.00 -15.22 -13.18
CA ASP A 73 -4.20 -15.96 -13.62
C ASP A 73 -4.51 -15.71 -15.10
N ALA A 74 -4.33 -14.48 -15.58
CA ALA A 74 -4.52 -14.17 -16.99
C ALA A 74 -3.48 -14.84 -17.90
N ASP A 75 -2.25 -15.03 -17.42
CA ASP A 75 -1.23 -15.81 -18.13
C ASP A 75 -1.56 -17.31 -18.14
N LEU A 76 -2.05 -17.87 -17.03
CA LEU A 76 -2.49 -19.27 -16.96
C LEU A 76 -3.66 -19.55 -17.90
N ARG A 77 -4.64 -18.64 -17.99
CA ARG A 77 -5.78 -18.81 -18.90
C ARG A 77 -5.38 -18.89 -20.37
N LYS A 78 -4.24 -18.30 -20.77
CA LYS A 78 -3.73 -18.42 -22.15
C LYS A 78 -3.30 -19.84 -22.51
N ILE A 79 -2.95 -20.65 -21.51
CA ILE A 79 -2.55 -22.05 -21.68
C ILE A 79 -3.66 -23.03 -21.28
N GLY A 80 -4.89 -22.53 -21.05
CA GLY A 80 -6.04 -23.36 -20.66
C GLY A 80 -6.08 -23.73 -19.18
N GLU A 81 -5.25 -23.10 -18.34
CA GLU A 81 -5.19 -23.31 -16.90
C GLU A 81 -5.82 -22.15 -16.12
N THR A 82 -6.01 -22.34 -14.82
CA THR A 82 -6.43 -21.29 -13.89
C THR A 82 -5.52 -21.30 -12.66
N TYR A 83 -5.48 -20.18 -11.92
CA TYR A 83 -4.68 -20.13 -10.71
C TYR A 83 -5.02 -21.22 -9.69
N PRO A 84 -6.30 -21.52 -9.38
CA PRO A 84 -6.64 -22.62 -8.49
C PRO A 84 -6.18 -23.99 -9.02
N SER A 85 -6.37 -24.27 -10.32
CA SER A 85 -5.98 -25.58 -10.90
C SER A 85 -4.47 -25.80 -10.88
N ALA A 86 -3.67 -24.77 -11.17
CA ALA A 86 -2.23 -24.84 -11.12
C ALA A 86 -1.67 -25.01 -9.69
N MET A 87 -2.31 -24.40 -8.69
CA MET A 87 -1.89 -24.50 -7.28
C MET A 87 -2.28 -25.83 -6.65
N GLU A 88 -3.44 -26.42 -7.00
CA GLU A 88 -3.82 -27.76 -6.55
C GLU A 88 -2.87 -28.84 -7.08
N GLY A 89 -2.38 -28.71 -8.32
CA GLY A 89 -1.42 -29.63 -8.92
C GLY A 89 0.01 -29.57 -8.34
N LEU A 90 0.36 -28.52 -7.59
CA LEU A 90 1.66 -28.37 -6.93
C LEU A 90 1.71 -28.97 -5.51
N ILE A 91 0.54 -29.25 -4.92
CA ILE A 91 0.39 -29.78 -3.56
C ILE A 91 0.14 -31.31 -3.58
N ALA A 92 -0.13 -31.89 -4.75
CA ALA A 92 -0.27 -33.32 -4.99
C ALA A 92 1.08 -34.00 -5.29
#